data_AF-A0A956BZX0-F1
#
_entry.id   AF-A0A956BZX0-F1
#
_cell.length_a   1.000
_cell.length_b   1.000
_cell.length_c   1.000
_cell.angle_alpha   90.00
_cell.angle_beta   90.00
_cell.angle_gamma   90.00
#
_symmetry.space_group_name_H-M   'P 1'
#
loop_
_entity.id
_entity.type
_entity.pdbx_description
1 polymer ?
#
loop_
_entity_poly.entity_id
_entity_poly.type
_entity_poly.pdbx_seq_one_letter_code
_entity_poly.pdbx_strand_id
1 'polypeptide(L)'
;MVQRRFTVILFIASLGGFVVAQGQDGAGEVTLKPKAVEQLDASEQKEEANRISQNAVDLSVRISKLLAEAQTEKDIIRVTCLNDKLTQANAHVKTAEQRTRALQLAANDPDPSARNHEYTVISVLEQRLKVLKQEADQCLGQDLFDMGELEVTSSIDPRSRTFGDATETTDPPPPPVPYIPPPESSTM
;
A
#
# COMPACT_ATOMS: atom_id res chain seq x y z
N MET A 1 30.27 -28.74 -65.58
CA MET A 1 29.21 -29.78 -65.63
C MET A 1 28.14 -29.36 -64.64
N VAL A 2 26.99 -28.92 -65.16
CA VAL A 2 25.85 -28.36 -64.42
C VAL A 2 24.91 -29.51 -64.06
N GLN A 3 24.58 -29.70 -62.77
CA GLN A 3 23.33 -30.33 -62.36
C GLN A 3 23.03 -30.01 -60.88
N ARG A 4 21.79 -29.94 -60.40
CA ARG A 4 20.52 -29.38 -60.86
C ARG A 4 19.67 -29.42 -59.59
N ARG A 5 19.08 -28.29 -59.22
CA ARG A 5 18.28 -28.09 -58.00
C ARG A 5 17.11 -29.08 -57.95
N PHE A 6 16.86 -29.68 -56.77
CA PHE A 6 15.52 -30.14 -56.39
C PHE A 6 15.23 -29.70 -54.95
N THR A 7 14.57 -28.55 -54.88
CA THR A 7 13.89 -28.00 -53.73
C THR A 7 12.62 -28.82 -53.47
N VAL A 8 12.46 -29.37 -52.28
CA VAL A 8 11.17 -29.85 -51.77
C VAL A 8 10.94 -29.17 -50.42
N ILE A 9 10.20 -28.08 -50.46
CA ILE A 9 9.72 -27.34 -49.28
C ILE A 9 8.40 -27.99 -48.87
N LEU A 10 8.39 -28.67 -47.73
CA LEU A 10 7.19 -29.22 -47.12
C LEU A 10 6.53 -28.10 -46.29
N PHE A 11 5.52 -27.44 -46.86
CA PHE A 11 4.65 -26.49 -46.15
C PHE A 11 3.69 -27.26 -45.25
N ILE A 12 3.91 -27.21 -43.92
CA ILE A 12 2.93 -27.65 -42.93
C ILE A 12 2.00 -26.45 -42.65
N ALA A 13 0.77 -26.55 -43.14
CA ALA A 13 -0.32 -25.64 -42.81
C ALA A 13 -0.90 -26.04 -41.45
N SER A 14 -0.63 -25.26 -40.40
CA SER A 14 -1.36 -25.30 -39.14
C SER A 14 -2.23 -24.05 -39.03
N LEU A 15 -3.55 -24.26 -39.09
CA LEU A 15 -4.54 -23.30 -38.64
C LEU A 15 -4.35 -23.06 -37.15
N GLY A 16 -4.10 -21.81 -36.76
CA GLY A 16 -4.08 -21.35 -35.39
C GLY A 16 -4.38 -19.86 -35.37
N GLY A 17 -5.67 -19.52 -35.36
CA GLY A 17 -6.11 -18.15 -35.14
C GLY A 17 -5.85 -17.77 -33.69
N PHE A 18 -4.98 -16.79 -33.45
CA PHE A 18 -4.86 -16.14 -32.15
C PHE A 18 -5.77 -14.91 -32.16
N VAL A 19 -6.87 -15.01 -31.42
CA VAL A 19 -7.71 -13.85 -31.07
C VAL A 19 -6.96 -13.08 -29.96
N VAL A 20 -6.50 -11.87 -30.27
CA VAL A 20 -6.05 -10.91 -29.25
C VAL A 20 -7.30 -10.20 -28.74
N ALA A 21 -7.75 -10.57 -27.54
CA ALA A 21 -8.73 -9.79 -26.79
C ALA A 21 -8.01 -8.60 -26.15
N GLN A 22 -8.26 -7.38 -26.63
CA GLN A 22 -7.94 -6.17 -25.88
C GLN A 22 -9.02 -6.00 -24.80
N GLY A 23 -8.76 -6.56 -23.62
CA GLY A 23 -9.48 -6.22 -22.40
C GLY A 23 -8.99 -4.86 -21.91
N GLN A 24 -9.85 -3.86 -22.06
CA GLN A 24 -9.66 -2.49 -21.62
C GLN A 24 -10.27 -2.38 -20.22
N ASP A 25 -9.48 -2.71 -19.19
CA ASP A 25 -9.86 -2.48 -17.80
C ASP A 25 -8.94 -1.42 -17.20
N GLY A 26 -9.53 -0.26 -16.92
CA GLY A 26 -8.91 0.80 -16.16
C GLY A 26 -8.63 0.33 -14.74
N ALA A 27 -7.37 0.05 -14.46
CA ALA A 27 -6.80 0.05 -13.12
C ALA A 27 -5.50 0.83 -13.23
N GLY A 28 -5.32 1.83 -12.36
CA GLY A 28 -4.08 2.59 -12.29
C GLY A 28 -2.92 1.63 -12.01
N GLU A 29 -2.23 1.24 -13.07
CA GLU A 29 -0.96 0.55 -12.95
C GLU A 29 0.02 1.58 -12.38
N VAL A 30 0.33 1.45 -11.09
CA VAL A 30 1.58 1.99 -10.56
C VAL A 30 2.66 1.19 -11.28
N THR A 31 3.07 1.65 -12.45
CA THR A 31 4.25 1.16 -13.14
C THR A 31 5.43 1.47 -12.23
N LEU A 32 5.74 0.53 -11.34
CA LEU A 32 6.99 0.46 -10.61
C LEU A 32 8.04 0.21 -11.70
N LYS A 33 8.53 1.27 -12.33
CA LYS A 33 9.79 1.25 -13.06
C LYS A 33 10.87 1.34 -11.99
N PRO A 34 11.47 0.22 -11.52
CA PRO A 34 12.73 0.33 -10.81
C PRO A 34 13.66 1.11 -11.73
N LYS A 35 14.34 2.14 -11.19
CA LYS A 35 15.42 2.82 -11.90
C LYS A 35 16.33 1.72 -12.43
N ALA A 36 16.36 1.54 -13.74
CA ALA A 36 16.88 0.32 -14.36
C ALA A 36 18.29 0.07 -13.81
N VAL A 37 18.48 -1.10 -13.20
CA VAL A 37 19.76 -1.55 -12.61
C VAL A 37 20.92 -1.46 -13.62
N GLU A 38 20.57 -1.44 -14.90
CA GLU A 38 21.44 -1.27 -16.06
C GLU A 38 22.15 0.09 -16.16
N GLN A 39 21.73 1.11 -15.40
CA GLN A 39 22.32 2.46 -15.48
C GLN A 39 23.26 2.84 -14.32
N LEU A 40 23.29 2.07 -13.22
CA LEU A 40 24.17 2.39 -12.09
C LEU A 40 25.42 1.52 -12.07
N ASP A 41 26.58 2.14 -11.88
CA ASP A 41 27.82 1.42 -11.66
C ASP A 41 27.85 0.76 -10.26
N ALA A 42 28.81 -0.14 -10.04
CA ALA A 42 28.90 -0.89 -8.78
C ALA A 42 29.14 0.00 -7.54
N SER A 43 29.73 1.18 -7.72
CA SER A 43 29.96 2.14 -6.63
C SER A 43 28.70 2.91 -6.29
N GLU A 44 27.94 3.36 -7.30
CA GLU A 44 26.67 4.03 -7.13
C GLU A 44 25.63 3.11 -6.50
N GLN A 45 25.57 1.84 -6.91
CA GLN A 45 24.69 0.84 -6.29
C GLN A 45 24.97 0.66 -4.79
N LYS A 46 26.25 0.68 -4.38
CA LYS A 46 26.65 0.58 -2.96
C LYS A 46 26.26 1.82 -2.16
N GLU A 47 26.53 2.99 -2.72
CA GLU A 47 26.20 4.26 -2.07
C GLU A 47 24.69 4.36 -1.83
N GLU A 48 23.91 4.03 -2.86
CA GLU A 48 22.46 4.05 -2.77
C GLU A 48 21.92 3.00 -1.78
N ALA A 49 22.49 1.79 -1.78
CA ALA A 49 22.13 0.76 -0.80
C ALA A 49 22.40 1.22 0.65
N ASN A 50 23.55 1.85 0.89
CA ASN A 50 23.87 2.42 2.20
C ASN A 50 22.88 3.51 2.60
N ARG A 51 22.51 4.40 1.68
CA ARG A 51 21.49 5.44 1.89
C ARG A 51 20.15 4.83 2.28
N ILE A 52 19.69 3.80 1.57
CA ILE A 52 18.44 3.09 1.86
C ILE A 52 18.50 2.41 3.24
N SER A 53 19.63 1.79 3.57
CA SER A 53 19.84 1.20 4.90
C SER A 53 19.80 2.24 6.01
N GLN A 54 20.38 3.43 5.80
CA GLN A 54 20.31 4.55 6.75
C GLN A 54 18.87 5.05 6.91
N ASN A 55 18.13 5.22 5.81
CA ASN A 55 16.72 5.62 5.86
C ASN A 55 15.87 4.64 6.69
N ALA A 56 16.16 3.32 6.62
CA ALA A 56 15.48 2.32 7.43
C ALA A 56 15.73 2.53 8.93
N VAL A 57 16.99 2.82 9.30
CA VAL A 57 17.39 3.10 10.69
C VAL A 57 16.71 4.38 11.18
N ASP A 58 16.75 5.45 10.39
CA ASP A 58 16.13 6.73 10.73
C ASP A 58 14.62 6.60 10.94
N LEU A 59 13.95 5.80 10.09
CA LEU A 59 12.54 5.50 10.25
C LEU A 59 12.26 4.74 11.56
N SER A 60 13.05 3.72 11.89
CA SER A 60 12.91 2.99 13.17
C SER A 60 13.09 3.92 14.37
N VAL A 61 14.12 4.78 14.34
CA VAL A 61 14.37 5.78 15.40
C VAL A 61 13.20 6.75 15.53
N ARG A 62 12.66 7.23 14.41
CA ARG A 62 11.48 8.12 14.39
C ARG A 62 10.27 7.44 15.03
N ILE A 63 9.93 6.22 14.61
CA ILE A 63 8.78 5.48 15.17
C ILE A 63 8.99 5.21 16.66
N SER A 64 10.21 4.88 17.08
CA SER A 64 10.54 4.69 18.51
C SER A 64 10.30 5.95 19.36
N LYS A 65 10.58 7.14 18.82
CA LYS A 65 10.30 8.40 19.51
C LYS A 65 8.79 8.64 19.63
N LEU A 66 8.05 8.47 18.54
CA LEU A 66 6.58 8.60 18.54
C LEU A 66 5.93 7.61 19.52
N LEU A 67 6.46 6.39 19.60
CA LEU A 67 5.99 5.39 20.55
C LEU A 67 6.21 5.85 22.01
N ALA A 68 7.36 6.44 22.32
CA ALA A 68 7.66 6.96 23.66
C ALA A 68 6.74 8.14 24.04
N GLU A 69 6.44 9.02 23.07
CA GLU A 69 5.45 10.09 23.23
C GLU A 69 4.06 9.51 23.53
N ALA A 70 3.59 8.55 22.73
CA ALA A 70 2.30 7.89 22.95
C ALA A 70 2.21 7.16 24.30
N GLN A 71 3.30 6.55 24.76
CA GLN A 71 3.38 5.94 26.09
C GLN A 71 3.25 6.98 27.22
N THR A 72 3.83 8.16 27.02
CA THR A 72 3.75 9.28 27.97
C THR A 72 2.33 9.85 28.04
N GLU A 73 1.67 9.98 26.89
CA GLU A 73 0.28 10.43 26.75
C GLU A 73 -0.74 9.39 27.20
N LYS A 74 -0.31 8.14 27.42
CA LYS A 74 -1.16 6.98 27.73
C LYS A 74 -2.21 6.70 26.65
N ASP A 75 -1.91 7.03 25.40
CA ASP A 75 -2.75 6.68 24.26
C ASP A 75 -2.50 5.22 23.85
N ILE A 76 -3.33 4.32 24.37
CA ILE A 76 -3.20 2.87 24.18
C ILE A 76 -3.34 2.49 22.69
N ILE A 77 -4.13 3.24 21.93
CA ILE A 77 -4.36 2.98 20.49
C ILE A 77 -3.08 3.30 19.73
N ARG A 78 -2.50 4.50 19.95
CA ARG A 78 -1.23 4.90 19.34
C ARG A 78 -0.08 3.99 19.75
N VAL A 79 0.02 3.63 21.03
CA VAL A 79 1.06 2.72 21.53
C VAL A 79 1.01 1.38 20.80
N THR A 80 -0.19 0.79 20.67
CA THR A 80 -0.34 -0.50 20.01
C THR A 80 0.02 -0.42 18.52
N CYS A 81 -0.47 0.60 17.82
CA CYS A 81 -0.18 0.82 16.40
C CYS A 81 1.31 1.06 16.14
N LEU A 82 1.93 1.99 16.88
CA LEU A 82 3.34 2.34 16.72
C LEU A 82 4.28 1.20 17.12
N ASN A 83 3.92 0.40 18.13
CA ASN A 83 4.70 -0.78 18.51
C ASN A 83 4.75 -1.85 17.41
N ASP A 84 3.62 -2.11 16.74
CA ASP A 84 3.58 -2.96 15.56
C ASP A 84 4.47 -2.40 14.44
N LYS A 85 4.32 -1.11 14.12
CA LYS A 85 5.12 -0.46 13.07
C LYS A 85 6.62 -0.43 13.38
N LEU A 86 6.99 -0.26 14.66
CA LEU A 86 8.39 -0.32 15.11
C LEU A 86 8.97 -1.73 14.93
N THR A 87 8.17 -2.77 15.21
CA THR A 87 8.57 -4.16 14.99
C THR A 87 8.82 -4.41 13.50
N GLN A 88 7.95 -3.93 12.62
CA GLN A 88 8.13 -4.00 11.17
C GLN A 88 9.39 -3.22 10.72
N ALA A 89 9.58 -2.00 11.21
CA ALA A 89 10.75 -1.17 10.87
C ALA A 89 12.07 -1.86 11.25
N ASN A 90 12.14 -2.45 12.45
CA ASN A 90 13.32 -3.19 12.90
C ASN A 90 13.60 -4.44 12.07
N ALA A 91 12.57 -5.13 11.58
CA ALA A 91 12.75 -6.24 10.65
C ALA A 91 13.34 -5.73 9.32
N HIS A 92 12.81 -4.63 8.77
CA HIS A 92 13.32 -4.02 7.54
C HIS A 92 14.75 -3.48 7.68
N VAL A 93 15.13 -2.92 8.83
CA VAL A 93 16.54 -2.54 9.12
C VAL A 93 17.46 -3.75 8.98
N LYS A 94 17.14 -4.86 9.65
CA LYS A 94 17.94 -6.09 9.57
C LYS A 94 18.05 -6.60 8.14
N THR A 95 16.94 -6.59 7.39
CA THR A 95 16.93 -6.99 5.98
C THR A 95 17.79 -6.04 5.13
N ALA A 96 17.68 -4.72 5.30
CA ALA A 96 18.46 -3.74 4.56
C ALA A 96 19.96 -3.94 4.78
N GLU A 97 20.38 -4.13 6.03
CA GLU A 97 21.77 -4.38 6.37
C GLU A 97 22.29 -5.70 5.77
N GLN A 98 21.50 -6.77 5.86
CA GLN A 98 21.86 -8.08 5.29
C GLN A 98 22.05 -7.99 3.77
N ARG A 99 21.12 -7.34 3.08
CA ARG A 99 21.17 -7.15 1.62
C ARG A 99 22.30 -6.23 1.19
N THR A 100 22.55 -5.16 1.95
CA THR A 100 23.67 -4.25 1.70
C THR A 100 25.01 -4.97 1.83
N ARG A 101 25.19 -5.83 2.84
CA ARG A 101 26.38 -6.68 2.97
C ARG A 101 26.51 -7.67 1.80
N ALA A 102 25.42 -8.33 1.40
CA ALA A 102 25.43 -9.25 0.25
C ALA A 102 25.82 -8.53 -1.05
N LEU A 103 25.27 -7.34 -1.29
CA LEU A 103 25.63 -6.48 -2.42
C LEU A 103 27.12 -6.12 -2.42
N GLN A 104 27.66 -5.74 -1.25
CA GLN A 104 29.08 -5.39 -1.11
C GLN A 104 30.00 -6.57 -1.43
N LEU A 105 29.63 -7.78 -1.01
CA LEU A 105 30.37 -9.02 -1.32
C LEU A 105 30.31 -9.35 -2.81
N ALA A 106 29.13 -9.24 -3.43
CA ALA A 106 28.92 -9.50 -4.86
C ALA A 106 29.56 -8.45 -5.78
N ALA A 107 29.93 -7.28 -5.27
CA ALA A 107 30.43 -6.19 -6.10
C ALA A 107 31.83 -6.39 -6.68
N ASN A 108 32.60 -7.36 -6.16
CA ASN A 108 33.91 -7.73 -6.69
C ASN A 108 33.84 -8.94 -7.63
N ASP A 109 32.64 -9.49 -7.85
CA ASP A 109 32.44 -10.63 -8.74
C ASP A 109 32.52 -10.20 -10.21
N PRO A 110 33.22 -10.94 -11.09
CA PRO A 110 33.18 -10.72 -12.53
C PRO A 110 31.77 -10.78 -13.13
N ASP A 111 30.85 -11.57 -12.55
CA ASP A 111 29.45 -11.62 -12.99
C ASP A 111 28.58 -10.63 -12.20
N PRO A 112 28.03 -9.58 -12.85
CA PRO A 112 27.20 -8.59 -12.18
C PRO A 112 25.82 -9.11 -11.77
N SER A 113 25.42 -10.31 -12.18
CA SER A 113 24.08 -10.88 -11.94
C SER A 113 23.72 -10.87 -10.44
N ALA A 114 24.61 -11.35 -9.57
CA ALA A 114 24.38 -11.38 -8.13
C ALA A 114 24.27 -9.97 -7.54
N ARG A 115 25.16 -9.05 -7.93
CA ARG A 115 25.13 -7.65 -7.49
C ARG A 115 23.81 -6.97 -7.89
N ASN A 116 23.41 -7.14 -9.14
CA ASN A 116 22.18 -6.58 -9.69
C ASN A 116 20.93 -7.14 -9.00
N HIS A 117 20.92 -8.43 -8.67
CA HIS A 117 19.85 -9.06 -7.90
C HIS A 117 19.70 -8.42 -6.52
N GLU A 118 20.79 -8.34 -5.74
CA GLU A 118 20.74 -7.75 -4.40
C GLU A 118 20.30 -6.27 -4.45
N TYR A 119 20.77 -5.50 -5.43
CA TYR A 119 20.36 -4.11 -5.60
C TYR A 119 18.86 -3.97 -5.96
N THR A 120 18.32 -4.87 -6.78
CA THR A 120 16.88 -4.92 -7.08
C THR A 120 16.06 -5.16 -5.82
N VAL A 121 16.48 -6.10 -4.98
CA VAL A 121 15.81 -6.39 -3.69
C VAL A 121 15.84 -5.17 -2.77
N ILE A 122 16.97 -4.47 -2.70
CA ILE A 122 17.12 -3.25 -1.89
C ILE A 122 16.21 -2.12 -2.40
N SER A 123 16.04 -2.00 -3.71
CA SER A 123 15.14 -1.00 -4.32
C SER A 123 13.67 -1.26 -3.97
N VAL A 124 13.24 -2.53 -3.97
CA VAL A 124 11.90 -2.91 -3.50
C VAL A 124 11.74 -2.64 -2.00
N LEU A 125 12.79 -2.86 -1.21
CA LEU A 125 12.80 -2.54 0.21
C LEU A 125 12.60 -1.04 0.46
N GLU A 126 13.21 -0.17 -0.34
CA GLU A 126 12.99 1.29 -0.26
C GLU A 126 11.51 1.65 -0.45
N GLN A 127 10.83 1.01 -1.41
CA GLN A 127 9.40 1.23 -1.63
C GLN A 127 8.58 0.80 -0.41
N ARG A 128 8.93 -0.35 0.21
CA ARG A 128 8.25 -0.78 1.43
C ARG A 128 8.50 0.17 2.60
N LEU A 129 9.69 0.73 2.74
CA LEU A 129 10.00 1.74 3.77
C LEU A 129 9.16 3.01 3.58
N LYS A 130 8.94 3.46 2.34
CA LYS A 130 8.05 4.59 2.03
C LYS A 130 6.61 4.32 2.48
N VAL A 131 6.09 3.14 2.18
CA VAL A 131 4.75 2.73 2.65
C VAL A 131 4.70 2.63 4.17
N LEU A 132 5.70 2.01 4.81
CA LEU A 132 5.75 1.88 6.26
C LEU A 132 5.79 3.24 6.96
N LYS A 133 6.47 4.23 6.37
CA LYS A 133 6.44 5.61 6.87
C LYS A 133 5.02 6.17 6.86
N GLN A 134 4.28 6.02 5.77
CA GLN A 134 2.88 6.46 5.68
C GLN A 134 2.01 5.73 6.71
N GLU A 135 2.13 4.41 6.81
CA GLU A 135 1.39 3.62 7.80
C GLU A 135 1.71 4.05 9.25
N ALA A 136 2.95 4.48 9.54
CA ALA A 136 3.31 5.04 10.84
C ALA A 136 2.72 6.45 11.07
N ASP A 137 2.66 7.27 10.03
CA ASP A 137 2.01 8.59 10.08
C ASP A 137 0.48 8.43 10.30
N GLN A 138 -0.14 7.36 9.78
CA GLN A 138 -1.55 6.99 10.03
C GLN A 138 -1.83 6.64 11.49
N CYS A 139 -0.87 6.07 12.22
CA CYS A 139 -1.04 5.81 13.65
C CYS A 139 -1.31 7.09 14.45
N LEU A 140 -0.88 8.26 13.95
CA LEU A 140 -1.11 9.55 14.61
C LEU A 140 -2.52 10.11 14.33
N GLY A 141 -3.26 9.54 13.36
CA GLY A 141 -4.55 10.04 12.90
C GLY A 141 -4.44 11.24 11.95
N GLN A 142 -3.25 11.55 11.43
CA GLN A 142 -3.00 12.72 10.57
C GLN A 142 -3.42 12.48 9.10
N ASP A 143 -3.54 11.23 8.68
CA ASP A 143 -3.82 10.86 7.27
C ASP A 143 -5.31 10.89 6.90
N LEU A 144 -6.21 11.16 7.85
CA LEU A 144 -7.64 11.14 7.55
C LEU A 144 -8.17 12.44 6.95
N PHE A 145 -7.56 13.60 7.21
CA PHE A 145 -8.09 14.89 6.73
C PHE A 145 -7.00 15.95 6.54
N ASP A 146 -6.22 15.88 5.45
CA ASP A 146 -5.77 17.12 4.79
C ASP A 146 -6.95 17.69 4.00
N MET A 147 -8.01 18.06 4.71
CA MET A 147 -8.98 19.00 4.18
C MET A 147 -8.34 20.35 4.44
N GLY A 148 -7.64 20.92 3.45
CA GLY A 148 -7.11 22.28 3.55
C GLY A 148 -8.15 23.26 4.11
N GLU A 149 -7.73 24.41 4.64
CA GLU A 149 -8.54 25.35 5.43
C GLU A 149 -10.05 25.31 5.12
N LEU A 150 -10.80 24.57 5.96
CA LEU A 150 -12.24 24.47 5.84
C LEU A 150 -12.87 25.69 6.51
N GLU A 151 -13.34 26.63 5.70
CA GLU A 151 -14.21 27.70 6.18
C GLU A 151 -15.60 27.14 6.46
N VAL A 152 -15.87 26.80 7.71
CA VAL A 152 -17.19 26.37 8.17
C VAL A 152 -18.10 27.60 8.25
N THR A 153 -18.81 27.90 7.16
CA THR A 153 -19.85 28.93 7.14
C THR A 153 -21.17 28.35 7.65
N SER A 154 -21.59 28.77 8.84
CA SER A 154 -22.92 28.46 9.37
C SER A 154 -23.86 29.61 9.04
N SER A 155 -24.83 29.36 8.15
CA SER A 155 -25.91 30.30 7.86
C SER A 155 -27.17 29.85 8.61
N ILE A 156 -27.57 30.63 9.60
CA ILE A 156 -28.83 30.41 10.34
C ILE A 156 -29.93 31.16 9.59
N ASP A 157 -30.90 30.42 9.02
CA ASP A 157 -32.05 31.03 8.33
C ASP A 157 -32.91 31.81 9.35
N PRO A 158 -33.07 33.14 9.21
CA PRO A 158 -33.90 33.94 10.10
C PRO A 158 -35.42 33.66 9.95
N ARG A 159 -35.84 32.86 8.95
CA ARG A 159 -37.20 32.34 8.82
C ARG A 159 -37.38 30.96 9.46
N SER A 160 -36.33 30.38 10.03
CA SER A 160 -36.41 29.23 10.93
C SER A 160 -37.18 29.65 12.19
N ARG A 161 -38.51 29.60 12.10
CA ARG A 161 -39.35 29.67 13.28
C ARG A 161 -39.27 28.31 13.94
N THR A 162 -38.92 28.34 15.22
CA THR A 162 -39.02 27.26 16.21
C THR A 162 -38.10 26.07 15.99
N PHE A 163 -36.89 26.14 16.56
CA PHE A 163 -36.55 25.05 17.47
C PHE A 163 -37.55 25.17 18.62
N GLY A 164 -38.51 24.24 18.68
CA GLY A 164 -39.27 24.02 19.90
C GLY A 164 -38.29 23.84 21.04
N ASP A 165 -38.67 24.27 22.24
CA ASP A 165 -37.93 24.04 23.47
C ASP A 165 -37.39 22.59 23.47
N ALA A 166 -36.08 22.40 23.60
CA ALA A 166 -35.43 21.09 23.54
C ALA A 166 -35.86 20.14 24.68
N THR A 167 -36.74 20.60 25.58
CA THR A 167 -37.41 19.79 26.60
C THR A 167 -38.74 19.17 26.14
N GLU A 168 -39.29 19.60 24.99
CA GLU A 168 -40.55 19.06 24.46
C GLU A 168 -40.28 17.95 23.44
N THR A 169 -40.17 16.72 23.93
CA THR A 169 -40.11 15.53 23.07
C THR A 169 -41.53 15.09 22.74
N THR A 170 -42.02 15.43 21.55
CA THR A 170 -43.22 14.77 21.01
C THR A 170 -42.83 13.35 20.62
N ASP A 171 -43.28 12.36 21.40
CA ASP A 171 -43.10 10.96 21.05
C ASP A 171 -43.72 10.67 19.68
N PRO A 172 -42.99 9.99 18.77
CA PRO A 172 -43.58 9.59 17.51
C PRO A 172 -44.77 8.66 17.77
N PRO A 173 -45.85 8.76 16.96
CA PRO A 173 -46.99 7.86 17.11
C PRO A 173 -46.51 6.39 16.99
N PRO A 174 -47.03 5.48 17.82
CA PRO A 174 -46.61 4.08 17.77
C PRO A 174 -46.86 3.52 16.37
N PRO A 175 -45.94 2.70 15.84
CA PRO A 175 -46.14 2.08 14.54
C PRO A 175 -47.43 1.25 14.57
N PRO A 176 -48.20 1.20 13.46
CA PRO A 176 -49.38 0.35 13.38
C PRO A 176 -48.94 -1.10 13.62
N VAL A 177 -49.40 -1.69 14.71
CA VAL A 177 -49.16 -3.11 14.98
C VAL A 177 -50.02 -3.94 14.03
N PRO A 178 -49.42 -4.83 13.21
CA PRO A 178 -50.20 -5.75 12.40
C PRO A 178 -51.02 -6.65 13.32
N TYR A 179 -52.34 -6.67 13.12
CA TYR A 179 -53.19 -7.64 13.79
C TYR A 179 -52.93 -9.02 13.19
N ILE A 180 -52.26 -9.89 13.95
CA ILE A 180 -52.11 -11.30 13.62
C ILE A 180 -53.28 -12.03 14.28
N PRO A 181 -54.27 -12.54 13.52
CA PRO A 181 -55.33 -13.34 14.10
C PRO A 181 -54.72 -14.58 14.77
N PRO A 182 -55.30 -15.07 15.87
CA PRO A 182 -54.85 -16.32 16.48
C PRO A 182 -54.92 -17.43 15.42
N PRO A 183 -54.00 -18.42 15.46
CA PRO A 183 -54.05 -19.53 14.54
C PRO A 183 -55.44 -20.17 14.64
N GLU A 184 -56.08 -20.40 13.49
CA GLU A 184 -57.26 -21.25 13.47
C GLU A 184 -56.82 -22.63 13.96
N SER A 185 -57.27 -22.99 15.16
CA SER A 185 -57.20 -24.38 15.60
C SER A 185 -58.01 -25.19 14.60
N SER A 186 -57.31 -25.96 13.77
CA SER A 186 -57.92 -26.95 12.88
C SER A 186 -58.80 -27.86 13.74
N THR A 187 -60.10 -27.64 13.67
CA THR A 187 -61.06 -28.67 14.09
C THR A 187 -61.11 -29.64 12.92
N MET A 188 -60.98 -30.93 13.24
CA MET A 188 -60.91 -32.07 12.31
C MET A 188 -61.90 -32.02 11.16
#